data_AF-A0A352R247-F1
#
_entry.id   AF-A0A352R247-F1
#
_cell.length_a   1.000
_cell.length_b   1.000
_cell.length_c   1.000
_cell.angle_alpha   90.00
_cell.angle_beta   90.00
_cell.angle_gamma   90.00
#
_symmetry.space_group_name_H-M   'P 1'
#
loop_
_entity.id
_entity.type
_entity.pdbx_description
1 polymer ?
#
loop_
_entity_poly.entity_id
_entity_poly.type
_entity_poly.pdbx_seq_one_letter_code
_entity_poly.pdbx_strand_id
1 'polypeptide(L)'
;MLPNFLCQTHRRHFQQNPNEAVSAWDSWMSEGHQSSLNQDIAKAFSYYGSSMEVAEILIHQGANMPLNAITAFERFQLAGQHLAQLCQCHDYKEMAVAIMRKLNDTLTN
;
A
#
# COMPACT_ATOMS: atom_id res chain seq x y z
N MET A 1 -16.18 0.14 -2.97
CA MET A 1 -15.31 1.34 -2.87
C MET A 1 -14.22 1.00 -1.86
N LEU A 2 -12.94 1.27 -2.14
CA LEU A 2 -11.86 1.01 -1.18
C LEU A 2 -11.92 2.06 -0.06
N PRO A 3 -11.74 1.67 1.22
CA PRO A 3 -11.62 2.63 2.29
C PRO A 3 -10.35 3.47 2.11
N ASN A 4 -10.38 4.69 2.67
CA ASN A 4 -9.16 5.47 2.83
C ASN A 4 -8.41 4.95 4.07
N PHE A 5 -7.19 4.46 3.87
CA PHE A 5 -6.35 3.94 4.96
C PHE A 5 -5.60 5.06 5.67
N LEU A 6 -5.15 6.08 4.93
CA LEU A 6 -4.53 7.27 5.49
C LEU A 6 -5.56 8.39 5.63
N CYS A 7 -5.54 9.06 6.78
CA CYS A 7 -6.25 10.32 6.94
C CYS A 7 -5.58 11.44 6.13
N GLN A 8 -6.30 12.54 5.90
CA GLN A 8 -5.81 13.66 5.11
C GLN A 8 -4.51 14.28 5.66
N THR A 9 -4.34 14.29 6.98
CA THR A 9 -3.12 14.77 7.64
C THR A 9 -1.91 13.91 7.26
N HIS A 10 -2.01 12.59 7.34
CA HIS A 10 -0.92 11.68 6.95
C HIS A 10 -0.63 11.75 5.46
N ARG A 11 -1.66 11.84 4.61
CA ARG A 11 -1.46 12.02 3.16
C ARG A 11 -0.66 13.28 2.85
N ARG A 12 -1.03 14.42 3.46
CA ARG A 12 -0.30 15.69 3.27
C ARG A 12 1.14 15.60 3.79
N HIS A 13 1.33 14.95 4.93
CA HIS A 13 2.66 14.76 5.51
C HIS A 13 3.59 13.99 4.55
N PHE A 14 3.15 12.86 4.02
CA PHE A 14 3.95 12.07 3.07
C PHE A 14 4.09 12.73 1.70
N GLN A 15 3.13 13.56 1.30
CA GLN A 15 3.26 14.41 0.12
C GLN A 15 4.40 15.45 0.26
N GLN A 16 4.74 15.85 1.48
CA GLN A 16 5.80 16.82 1.77
C GLN A 16 7.13 16.14 2.10
N ASN A 17 7.10 14.89 2.59
CA ASN A 17 8.25 14.17 3.12
C ASN A 17 8.39 12.78 2.46
N PRO A 18 8.87 12.67 1.20
CA PRO A 18 8.94 11.41 0.48
C PRO A 18 9.90 10.38 1.09
N ASN A 19 10.96 10.82 1.77
CA ASN A 19 11.86 9.90 2.49
C ASN A 19 11.15 9.22 3.66
N GLU A 20 10.35 9.97 4.43
CA GLU A 20 9.55 9.43 5.51
C GLU A 20 8.44 8.52 4.98
N ALA A 21 7.88 8.83 3.81
CA ALA A 21 6.93 7.97 3.12
C ALA A 21 7.57 6.60 2.80
N VAL A 22 8.79 6.56 2.26
CA VAL A 22 9.51 5.29 2.02
C VAL A 22 9.79 4.54 3.31
N SER A 23 10.28 5.21 4.35
CA SER A 23 10.52 4.56 5.65
C SER A 23 9.25 4.00 6.29
N ALA A 24 8.14 4.74 6.19
CA ALA A 24 6.84 4.28 6.67
C ALA A 24 6.37 3.05 5.87
N TRP A 25 6.54 3.07 4.55
CA TRP A 25 6.22 1.92 3.71
C TRP A 25 7.02 0.68 4.10
N ASP A 26 8.34 0.79 4.27
CA ASP A 26 9.20 -0.35 4.62
C ASP A 26 8.80 -0.94 5.99
N SER A 27 8.56 -0.06 6.98
CA SER A 27 8.12 -0.47 8.32
C SER A 27 6.75 -1.15 8.30
N TRP A 28 5.77 -0.55 7.63
CA TRP A 28 4.40 -1.08 7.61
C TRP A 28 4.27 -2.35 6.79
N MET A 29 5.05 -2.53 5.73
CA MET A 29 5.08 -3.82 5.02
C MET A 29 5.59 -4.95 5.92
N SER A 30 6.62 -4.68 6.72
CA SER A 30 7.15 -5.64 7.70
C SER A 30 6.11 -5.95 8.80
N GLU A 31 5.53 -4.92 9.42
CA GLU A 31 4.50 -5.07 10.45
C GLU A 31 3.22 -5.74 9.93
N GLY A 32 2.81 -5.43 8.69
CA GLY A 32 1.69 -6.07 8.01
C GLY A 32 1.93 -7.56 7.80
N HIS A 33 3.14 -7.94 7.37
CA HIS A 33 3.53 -9.34 7.23
C HIS A 33 3.51 -10.08 8.57
N GLN A 34 4.11 -9.50 9.61
CA GLN A 34 4.10 -10.10 10.94
C GLN A 34 2.66 -10.25 11.48
N SER A 35 1.80 -9.25 11.26
CA SER A 35 0.40 -9.29 11.65
C SER A 35 -0.37 -10.39 10.90
N SER A 36 -0.10 -10.57 9.60
CA SER A 36 -0.69 -11.63 8.79
C SER A 36 -0.29 -13.02 9.30
N LEU A 37 0.99 -13.22 9.66
CA LEU A 37 1.48 -14.48 10.24
C LEU A 37 0.80 -14.77 11.60
N ASN A 38 0.57 -13.73 12.39
CA ASN A 38 -0.09 -13.81 13.70
C ASN A 38 -1.62 -13.90 13.60
N GLN A 39 -2.20 -13.97 12.40
CA GLN A 39 -3.64 -13.94 12.15
C GLN A 39 -4.37 -12.69 12.68
N ASP A 40 -3.65 -11.60 12.92
CA ASP A 40 -4.25 -10.28 13.20
C ASP A 40 -4.62 -9.60 11.88
N ILE A 41 -5.74 -10.05 11.31
CA ILE A 41 -6.16 -9.69 9.96
C ILE A 41 -6.51 -8.21 9.87
N ALA A 42 -7.14 -7.64 10.89
CA ALA A 42 -7.50 -6.23 10.91
C ALA A 42 -6.26 -5.33 10.89
N LYS A 43 -5.22 -5.72 11.65
CA LYS A 43 -3.96 -4.99 11.68
C LYS A 43 -3.16 -5.16 10.38
N ALA A 44 -3.08 -6.38 9.85
CA ALA A 44 -2.44 -6.66 8.55
C ALA A 44 -3.11 -5.87 7.42
N PHE A 45 -4.44 -5.85 7.40
CA PHE A 45 -5.25 -5.10 6.44
C PHE A 45 -4.94 -3.59 6.50
N SER A 46 -4.88 -3.04 7.72
CA SER A 46 -4.58 -1.61 7.92
C SER A 46 -3.18 -1.25 7.45
N TYR A 47 -2.17 -2.08 7.74
CA TYR A 47 -0.80 -1.84 7.31
C TYR A 47 -0.65 -1.94 5.79
N TYR A 48 -1.13 -3.02 5.16
CA TYR A 48 -0.99 -3.18 3.71
C TYR A 48 -1.74 -2.11 2.93
N GLY A 49 -2.93 -1.72 3.38
CA GLY A 49 -3.66 -0.62 2.75
C GLY A 49 -2.98 0.73 2.92
N SER A 50 -2.43 1.01 4.11
CA SER A 50 -1.64 2.23 4.34
C SER A 50 -0.38 2.27 3.47
N SER A 51 0.33 1.14 3.36
CA SER A 51 1.49 1.00 2.47
C SER A 51 1.11 1.22 1.01
N MET A 52 -0.01 0.67 0.55
CA MET A 52 -0.48 0.88 -0.81
C MET A 52 -0.76 2.37 -1.09
N GLU A 53 -1.43 3.08 -0.16
CA GLU A 53 -1.69 4.51 -0.33
C GLU A 53 -0.42 5.37 -0.28
N VAL A 54 0.55 5.03 0.57
CA VAL A 54 1.85 5.72 0.58
C VAL A 54 2.60 5.54 -0.72
N ALA A 55 2.63 4.32 -1.25
CA ALA A 55 3.28 4.06 -2.54
C ALA A 55 2.58 4.80 -3.69
N GLU A 56 1.26 4.91 -3.65
CA GLU A 56 0.50 5.71 -4.61
C GLU A 56 0.86 7.20 -4.53
N ILE A 57 1.04 7.77 -3.32
CA ILE A 57 1.52 9.15 -3.15
C ILE A 57 2.89 9.33 -3.82
N LEU A 58 3.81 8.37 -3.60
CA LEU A 58 5.15 8.40 -4.19
C LEU A 58 5.13 8.32 -5.73
N ILE A 59 4.21 7.53 -6.31
CA ILE A 59 4.00 7.48 -7.78
C ILE A 59 3.61 8.87 -8.30
N HIS A 60 2.62 9.51 -7.69
CA HIS A 60 2.10 10.80 -8.15
C HIS A 60 3.10 11.96 -8.03
N GLN A 61 4.08 11.85 -7.12
CA GLN A 61 5.16 12.83 -7.00
C GLN A 61 6.17 12.74 -8.14
N GLY A 62 6.02 11.77 -9.06
CA GLY A 62 6.99 11.54 -10.13
C GLY A 62 8.36 11.17 -9.55
N ALA A 63 8.37 10.47 -8.42
CA ALA A 63 9.58 10.01 -7.77
C ALA A 63 10.25 8.92 -8.62
N ASN A 64 10.86 9.32 -9.71
CA ASN A 64 11.96 8.63 -10.38
C ASN A 64 13.24 8.66 -9.53
N MET A 65 13.15 8.99 -8.24
CA MET A 65 14.24 8.66 -7.33
C MET A 65 14.18 7.15 -7.09
N PRO A 66 15.21 6.38 -7.52
CA PRO A 66 15.51 5.14 -6.84
C PRO A 66 15.93 5.53 -5.43
N LEU A 67 14.97 5.65 -4.51
CA LEU A 67 15.25 5.84 -3.08
C LEU A 67 15.95 4.59 -2.50
N ASN A 68 15.92 3.48 -3.25
CA ASN A 68 16.38 2.13 -2.94
C ASN A 68 16.17 1.21 -4.18
N ALA A 69 16.55 -0.07 -4.11
CA ALA A 69 16.45 -1.05 -5.21
C ALA A 69 15.03 -1.37 -5.73
N ILE A 70 14.00 -0.73 -5.17
CA ILE A 70 12.60 -0.91 -5.50
C ILE A 70 12.03 0.46 -5.87
N THR A 71 11.23 0.55 -6.92
CA THR A 71 10.56 1.76 -7.40
C THR A 71 9.27 2.06 -6.62
N ALA A 72 8.72 3.27 -6.74
CA ALA A 72 7.41 3.61 -6.16
C ALA A 72 6.29 2.72 -6.73
N PHE A 73 6.38 2.37 -8.02
CA PHE A 73 5.44 1.48 -8.68
C PHE A 73 5.50 0.05 -8.13
N GLU A 74 6.68 -0.52 -7.98
CA GLU A 74 6.85 -1.86 -7.40
C GLU A 74 6.35 -1.93 -5.95
N ARG A 75 6.56 -0.87 -5.16
CA ARG A 75 5.99 -0.75 -3.81
C ARG A 75 4.47 -0.81 -3.81
N PHE A 76 3.85 -0.10 -4.75
CA PHE A 76 2.41 -0.07 -4.90
C PHE A 76 1.88 -1.46 -5.29
N GLN A 77 2.55 -2.11 -6.24
CA GLN A 77 2.21 -3.47 -6.67
C GLN A 77 2.31 -4.47 -5.52
N LEU A 78 3.44 -4.48 -4.81
CA LEU A 78 3.67 -5.43 -3.72
C LEU A 78 2.65 -5.25 -2.58
N ALA A 79 2.45 -4.01 -2.11
CA ALA A 79 1.50 -3.73 -1.04
C ALA A 79 0.06 -4.09 -1.45
N GLY A 80 -0.34 -3.75 -2.69
CA GLY A 80 -1.66 -4.08 -3.21
C GLY A 80 -1.87 -5.58 -3.39
N GLN A 81 -0.87 -6.34 -3.84
CA GLN A 81 -0.97 -7.79 -3.97
C GLN A 81 -1.16 -8.47 -2.61
N HIS A 82 -0.37 -8.07 -1.60
CA HIS A 82 -0.55 -8.56 -0.23
C HIS A 82 -1.95 -8.23 0.32
N LEU A 83 -2.42 -7.00 0.11
CA LEU A 83 -3.76 -6.59 0.52
C LEU A 83 -4.86 -7.38 -0.19
N ALA A 84 -4.75 -7.57 -1.51
CA ALA A 84 -5.71 -8.32 -2.30
C ALA A 84 -5.75 -9.80 -1.88
N GLN A 85 -4.59 -10.41 -1.67
CA GLN A 85 -4.49 -11.79 -1.19
C GLN A 85 -5.11 -11.93 0.20
N LEU A 86 -4.80 -11.02 1.13
CA LEU A 86 -5.42 -11.00 2.45
C LEU A 86 -6.96 -10.91 2.34
N CYS A 87 -7.46 -10.05 1.47
CA CYS A 87 -8.90 -9.92 1.23
C CYS A 87 -9.52 -11.21 0.66
N GLN A 88 -8.84 -11.89 -0.26
CA GLN A 88 -9.31 -13.16 -0.84
C GLN A 88 -9.38 -14.28 0.20
N CYS A 89 -8.38 -14.38 1.07
CA CYS A 89 -8.31 -15.41 2.11
C CYS A 89 -9.36 -15.23 3.23
N HIS A 90 -9.90 -14.02 3.39
CA HIS A 90 -10.84 -13.67 4.47
C HIS A 90 -12.22 -13.21 3.96
N ASP A 91 -12.64 -13.71 2.80
CA ASP A 91 -13.96 -13.50 2.19
C ASP A 91 -14.35 -12.05 1.83
N TYR A 92 -13.38 -11.13 1.76
CA TYR A 92 -13.57 -9.76 1.27
C TYR A 92 -13.43 -9.67 -0.26
N LYS A 93 -14.18 -10.49 -1.00
CA LYS A 93 -14.01 -10.70 -2.45
C LYS A 93 -14.16 -9.42 -3.28
N GLU A 94 -15.16 -8.59 -2.97
CA GLU A 94 -15.38 -7.33 -3.69
C GLU A 94 -14.20 -6.36 -3.53
N MET A 95 -13.60 -6.35 -2.34
CA MET A 95 -12.45 -5.52 -2.02
C MET A 95 -11.20 -6.01 -2.74
N ALA A 96 -10.97 -7.33 -2.76
CA ALA A 96 -9.90 -7.92 -3.54
C ALA A 96 -10.01 -7.57 -5.04
N VAL A 97 -11.21 -7.65 -5.62
CA VAL A 97 -11.45 -7.26 -7.02
C VAL A 97 -11.18 -5.78 -7.25
N ALA A 98 -11.60 -4.91 -6.32
CA ALA A 98 -11.36 -3.48 -6.42
C ALA A 98 -9.86 -3.13 -6.32
N ILE A 99 -9.10 -3.80 -5.46
CA ILE A 99 -7.64 -3.64 -5.35
C ILE A 99 -6.97 -4.10 -6.64
N MET A 100 -7.28 -5.30 -7.13
CA MET A 100 -6.71 -5.83 -8.36
C MET A 100 -7.00 -4.95 -9.58
N ARG A 101 -8.21 -4.39 -9.66
CA ARG A 101 -8.54 -3.41 -10.71
C ARG A 101 -7.66 -2.17 -10.60
N LYS A 102 -7.55 -1.59 -9.41
CA LYS A 102 -6.71 -0.41 -9.17
C LYS A 102 -5.24 -0.66 -9.52
N LEU A 103 -4.71 -1.85 -9.22
CA LEU A 103 -3.35 -2.26 -9.61
C LEU A 103 -3.16 -2.31 -11.13
N ASN A 104 -4.14 -2.87 -11.84
CA ASN A 104 -4.11 -2.95 -13.31
C ASN A 104 -4.26 -1.58 -13.98
N ASP A 105 -5.13 -0.71 -13.46
CA ASP A 105 -5.31 0.63 -14.00
C ASP A 105 -4.06 1.50 -13.82
N THR A 106 -3.19 1.17 -12.86
CA THR A 106 -1.91 1.85 -12.65
C THR A 106 -0.81 1.35 -13.61
N LEU A 107 -0.99 0.18 -14.26
CA LEU A 107 -0.06 -0.33 -15.29
C LEU A 107 -0.30 0.32 -16.67
N THR A 108 -1.51 0.82 -16.91
CA THR A 108 -1.95 1.33 -18.22
C THR A 108 -1.83 2.86 -18.35
N ASN A 109 -1.43 3.55 -17.29
CA ASN A 109 -1.16 5.00 -17.24
C ASN A 109 0.34 5.27 -17.15
#